data_AF-A0AAI8HS76-F1
#
_entry.id   AF-A0AAI8HS76-F1
#
_cell.length_a   1.000
_cell.length_b   1.000
_cell.length_c   1.000
_cell.angle_alpha   90.00
_cell.angle_beta   90.00
_cell.angle_gamma   90.00
#
_symmetry.space_group_name_H-M   'P 1'
#
loop_
_entity.id
_entity.type
_entity.pdbx_description
1 polymer ?
#
loop_
_entity_poly.entity_id
_entity_poly.type
_entity_poly.pdbx_seq_one_letter_code
_entity_poly.pdbx_strand_id
1 'polypeptide(L)'
;MLTYQVKQGETISSIAQDFRISTAALLQANPSIQSVIYAGQHIIIPNLPDPSTIPYSIVVYIGAKKLELYRLGRLIRTYPIAVGKILTTTPTGEFYIVNRQPKPGGPFGAYWLSLSKLHYGIHGTNNPSSIGKAVSKGCIRMYNQDVTELAATVPNGTRVTIIR
;
A
#
# COMPACT_ATOMS: atom_id res chain seq x y z
N MET A 1 3.68 2.16 17.21
CA MET A 1 3.30 1.06 16.30
C MET A 1 2.12 1.53 15.47
N LEU A 2 1.87 0.93 14.32
CA LEU A 2 0.69 1.27 13.51
C LEU A 2 -0.59 0.90 14.28
N THR A 3 -1.43 1.90 14.55
CA THR A 3 -2.80 1.72 15.03
C THR A 3 -3.75 1.73 13.83
N TYR A 4 -4.48 0.63 13.64
CA TYR A 4 -5.40 0.42 12.53
C TYR A 4 -6.85 0.45 13.03
N GLN A 5 -7.71 1.19 12.33
CA GLN A 5 -9.14 1.20 12.59
C GLN A 5 -9.82 0.10 11.77
N VAL A 6 -10.44 -0.86 12.45
CA VAL A 6 -11.19 -1.96 11.85
C VAL A 6 -12.35 -1.40 11.02
N LYS A 7 -12.46 -1.84 9.76
CA LYS A 7 -13.53 -1.45 8.84
C LYS A 7 -14.68 -2.46 8.90
N GLN A 8 -15.84 -2.04 8.43
CA GLN A 8 -17.02 -2.90 8.35
C GLN A 8 -16.73 -4.14 7.48
N GLY A 9 -17.06 -5.32 8.01
CA GLY A 9 -16.89 -6.60 7.31
C GLY A 9 -15.48 -7.20 7.40
N GLU A 10 -14.52 -6.53 8.05
CA GLU A 10 -13.20 -7.10 8.29
C GLU A 10 -13.22 -8.12 9.41
N THR A 11 -12.39 -9.16 9.26
CA THR A 11 -12.14 -10.18 10.27
C THR A 11 -10.68 -10.14 10.69
N ILE A 12 -10.34 -10.78 11.81
CA ILE A 12 -8.95 -10.94 12.25
C ILE A 12 -8.10 -11.59 11.13
N SER A 13 -8.66 -12.59 10.44
CA SER A 13 -7.98 -13.26 9.33
C SER A 13 -7.81 -12.38 8.11
N SER A 14 -8.82 -11.59 7.72
CA SER A 14 -8.69 -10.69 6.57
C SER A 14 -7.67 -9.59 6.83
N ILE A 15 -7.67 -9.00 8.03
CA ILE A 15 -6.69 -7.98 8.43
C ILE A 15 -5.29 -8.59 8.47
N ALA A 16 -5.12 -9.75 9.09
CA ALA A 16 -3.83 -10.42 9.15
C ALA A 16 -3.26 -10.68 7.75
N GLN A 17 -4.10 -11.16 6.82
CA GLN A 17 -3.73 -11.34 5.41
C GLN A 17 -3.37 -10.01 4.74
N ASP A 18 -4.19 -8.97 4.91
CA ASP A 18 -3.97 -7.64 4.32
C ASP A 18 -2.67 -6.99 4.79
N PHE A 19 -2.24 -7.26 6.02
CA PHE A 19 -0.96 -6.80 6.59
C PHE A 19 0.17 -7.83 6.53
N ARG A 20 -0.02 -8.99 5.87
CA ARG A 20 1.00 -10.04 5.68
C ARG A 20 1.59 -10.55 7.00
N ILE A 21 0.74 -10.69 8.02
CA ILE A 21 1.08 -11.24 9.35
C ILE A 21 0.20 -12.45 9.65
N SER A 22 0.57 -13.24 10.67
CA SER A 22 -0.30 -14.30 11.17
C SER A 22 -1.40 -13.75 12.06
N THR A 23 -2.52 -14.46 12.14
CA THR A 23 -3.60 -14.15 13.10
C THR A 23 -3.09 -14.20 14.55
N ALA A 24 -2.20 -15.15 14.84
CA ALA A 24 -1.56 -15.28 16.15
C ALA A 24 -0.73 -14.03 16.51
N ALA A 25 0.07 -13.51 15.58
CA ALA A 25 0.85 -12.28 15.80
C ALA A 25 -0.06 -11.06 16.02
N LEU A 26 -1.16 -10.97 15.28
CA LEU A 26 -2.14 -9.89 15.45
C LEU A 26 -2.83 -9.97 16.82
N LEU A 27 -3.26 -11.16 17.26
CA LEU A 27 -3.85 -11.39 18.57
C LEU A 27 -2.86 -11.14 19.71
N GLN A 28 -1.60 -11.57 19.57
CA GLN A 28 -0.56 -11.34 20.56
C GLN A 28 -0.25 -9.84 20.74
N ALA A 29 -0.30 -9.06 19.66
CA ALA A 29 -0.16 -7.61 19.72
C ALA A 29 -1.38 -6.90 20.36
N ASN A 30 -2.51 -7.61 20.49
CA ASN A 30 -3.77 -7.08 21.01
C ASN A 30 -4.40 -8.02 22.05
N PRO A 31 -3.80 -8.20 23.25
CA PRO A 31 -4.25 -9.18 24.23
C PRO A 31 -5.69 -8.97 24.75
N SER A 32 -6.24 -7.77 24.61
CA SER A 32 -7.63 -7.45 24.97
C SER A 32 -8.64 -8.01 23.95
N ILE A 33 -8.19 -8.45 22.77
CA ILE A 33 -9.03 -9.07 21.75
C ILE A 33 -9.01 -10.58 21.96
N GLN A 34 -10.16 -11.16 22.31
CA GLN A 34 -10.29 -12.61 22.41
C GLN A 34 -10.41 -13.22 21.01
N SER A 35 -11.54 -12.99 20.33
CA SER A 35 -11.82 -13.55 19.00
C SER A 35 -12.70 -12.67 18.11
N VAL A 36 -13.27 -11.59 18.65
CA VAL A 36 -14.22 -10.71 17.95
C VAL A 36 -13.64 -9.31 17.87
N ILE A 37 -13.81 -8.69 16.71
CA ILE A 37 -13.46 -7.28 16.46
C ILE A 37 -14.71 -6.56 15.95
N TYR A 38 -14.78 -5.26 16.23
CA TYR A 38 -15.90 -4.41 15.83
C TYR A 38 -15.43 -3.33 14.88
N ALA A 39 -16.28 -2.96 13.91
CA ALA A 39 -16.01 -1.81 13.06
C ALA A 39 -15.80 -0.54 13.92
N GLY A 40 -14.78 0.25 13.59
CA GLY A 40 -14.37 1.44 14.35
C GLY A 40 -13.40 1.15 15.50
N GLN A 41 -13.24 -0.11 15.91
CA GLN A 41 -12.24 -0.50 16.92
C GLN A 41 -10.83 -0.24 16.40
N HIS A 42 -9.96 0.26 17.28
CA HIS A 42 -8.55 0.44 16.98
C HIS A 42 -7.75 -0.76 17.48
N ILE A 43 -6.89 -1.30 16.61
CA ILE A 43 -6.03 -2.45 16.90
C ILE A 43 -4.60 -2.14 16.47
N ILE A 44 -3.62 -2.75 17.13
CA ILE A 44 -2.21 -2.61 16.81
C ILE A 44 -1.85 -3.60 15.71
N ILE A 45 -1.20 -3.10 14.65
CA ILE A 45 -0.54 -3.94 13.65
C ILE A 45 0.94 -4.07 14.05
N PRO A 46 1.42 -5.28 14.39
CA PRO A 46 2.81 -5.48 14.77
C PRO A 46 3.77 -5.23 13.60
N ASN A 47 5.04 -4.98 13.91
CA ASN A 47 6.16 -4.84 12.96
C ASN A 47 6.06 -3.66 11.97
N LEU A 48 5.09 -2.75 12.16
CA LEU A 48 5.01 -1.49 11.43
C LEU A 48 5.14 -0.31 12.41
N PRO A 49 5.95 0.71 12.06
CA PRO A 49 6.05 1.91 12.87
C PRO A 49 4.73 2.68 12.86
N ASP A 50 4.58 3.62 13.78
CA ASP A 50 3.49 4.58 13.70
C ASP A 50 3.67 5.46 12.44
N PRO A 51 2.70 5.49 11.50
CA PRO A 51 2.77 6.33 10.31
C PRO A 51 3.01 7.81 10.62
N SER A 52 2.61 8.31 11.79
CA SER A 52 2.82 9.71 12.20
C SER A 52 4.31 10.06 12.38
N THR A 53 5.15 9.07 12.66
CA THR A 53 6.61 9.25 12.80
C THR A 53 7.35 9.20 11.47
N ILE A 54 6.70 8.76 10.39
CA ILE A 54 7.28 8.71 9.06
C ILE A 54 7.05 10.06 8.39
N PRO A 55 8.10 10.80 8.00
CA PRO A 55 7.94 12.12 7.40
C PRO A 55 7.41 12.07 5.97
N TYR A 56 7.17 10.88 5.41
CA TYR A 56 6.72 10.68 4.04
C TYR A 56 5.27 10.24 3.97
N SER A 57 4.58 10.70 2.94
CA SER A 57 3.25 10.20 2.56
C SER A 57 3.13 10.14 1.04
N ILE A 58 2.27 9.25 0.57
CA ILE A 58 2.01 9.04 -0.85
C ILE A 58 0.54 9.33 -1.13
N VAL A 59 0.26 10.07 -2.19
CA VAL A 59 -1.10 10.28 -2.70
C VAL A 59 -1.17 9.79 -4.14
N VAL A 60 -2.17 8.97 -4.43
CA VAL A 60 -2.40 8.38 -5.75
C VAL A 60 -3.69 8.94 -6.32
N TYR A 61 -3.60 9.53 -7.51
CA TYR A 61 -4.73 10.07 -8.24
C TYR A 61 -5.02 9.15 -9.43
N ILE A 62 -6.11 8.37 -9.37
CA ILE A 62 -6.45 7.37 -10.38
C ILE A 62 -6.79 8.03 -11.72
N GLY A 63 -7.62 9.07 -11.71
CA GLY A 63 -8.07 9.80 -12.90
C GLY A 63 -6.91 10.49 -13.61
N ALA A 64 -6.06 11.19 -12.85
CA ALA A 64 -4.87 11.87 -13.35
C ALA A 64 -3.68 10.94 -13.61
N LYS A 65 -3.76 9.66 -13.20
CA LYS A 65 -2.73 8.63 -13.39
C LYS A 65 -1.36 9.08 -12.89
N LYS A 66 -1.35 9.68 -11.71
CA LYS A 66 -0.13 10.13 -11.03
C LYS A 66 -0.06 9.63 -9.59
N LEU A 67 1.16 9.39 -9.14
CA LEU A 67 1.51 9.17 -7.75
C LEU A 67 2.38 10.35 -7.31
N GLU A 68 1.98 11.01 -6.24
CA GLU A 68 2.71 12.11 -5.63
C GLU A 68 3.33 11.65 -4.31
N LEU A 69 4.60 11.98 -4.13
CA LEU A 69 5.35 11.72 -2.89
C LEU A 69 5.57 13.04 -2.16
N TYR A 70 5.18 13.05 -0.90
CA TYR A 70 5.30 14.18 0.00
C TYR A 70 6.33 13.89 1.09
N ARG A 71 7.04 14.93 1.53
CA ARG A 71 7.89 14.92 2.74
C ARG A 71 7.50 16.09 3.64
N LEU A 72 7.10 15.81 4.88
CA LEU A 72 6.59 16.80 5.84
C LEU A 72 5.49 17.68 5.22
N GLY A 73 4.56 17.05 4.49
CA GLY A 73 3.45 17.72 3.82
C GLY A 73 3.82 18.50 2.55
N ARG A 74 5.09 18.54 2.14
CA ARG A 74 5.53 19.21 0.90
C ARG A 74 5.72 18.20 -0.23
N LEU A 75 5.16 18.48 -1.39
CA LEU A 75 5.36 17.68 -2.60
C LEU A 75 6.84 17.69 -2.99
N ILE A 76 7.45 16.51 -3.13
CA ILE A 76 8.87 16.37 -3.54
C ILE A 76 9.06 15.65 -4.87
N ARG A 77 8.10 14.79 -5.26
CA ARG A 77 8.10 14.05 -6.54
C ARG A 77 6.68 13.79 -7.04
N THR A 78 6.54 13.77 -8.36
CA THR A 78 5.34 13.30 -9.05
C THR A 78 5.75 12.26 -10.09
N TYR A 79 5.09 11.12 -10.10
CA TYR A 79 5.37 10.00 -10.98
C TYR A 79 4.15 9.67 -11.84
N PRO A 80 4.32 9.43 -13.15
CA PRO A 80 3.26 8.85 -13.96
C PRO A 80 3.06 7.38 -13.59
N ILE A 81 1.81 6.91 -13.53
CA ILE A 81 1.49 5.54 -13.15
C ILE A 81 0.51 4.87 -14.11
N ALA A 82 0.50 3.53 -14.13
CA ALA A 82 -0.63 2.76 -14.66
C ALA A 82 -1.54 2.32 -13.51
N VAL A 83 -2.84 2.28 -13.76
CA VAL A 83 -3.87 1.90 -12.78
C VAL A 83 -4.78 0.80 -13.33
N GLY A 84 -5.67 0.29 -12.48
CA GLY A 84 -6.63 -0.75 -12.83
C GLY A 84 -7.58 -0.35 -13.95
N LYS A 85 -8.02 -1.32 -14.76
CA LYS A 85 -9.11 -1.14 -15.74
C LYS A 85 -10.45 -0.94 -15.03
N ILE A 86 -11.48 -0.51 -15.76
CA ILE A 86 -12.85 -0.30 -15.24
C ILE A 86 -13.40 -1.53 -14.48
N LEU A 87 -13.12 -2.75 -14.95
CA LEU A 87 -13.59 -3.98 -14.30
C LEU A 87 -12.65 -4.51 -13.19
N THR A 88 -11.48 -3.91 -13.02
CA THR A 88 -10.46 -4.32 -12.03
C THR A 88 -9.79 -3.08 -11.44
N THR A 89 -10.63 -2.16 -10.96
CA THR A 89 -10.19 -0.82 -10.55
C THR A 89 -9.19 -0.88 -9.41
N THR A 90 -8.23 0.04 -9.41
CA THR A 90 -7.40 0.28 -8.23
C THR A 90 -8.30 0.70 -7.06
N PRO A 91 -8.18 0.05 -5.89
CA PRO A 91 -9.05 0.35 -4.75
C PRO A 91 -8.74 1.74 -4.20
N THR A 92 -9.77 2.45 -3.74
CA THR A 92 -9.64 3.77 -3.12
C THR A 92 -9.62 3.67 -1.61
N GLY A 93 -9.08 4.69 -0.94
CA GLY A 93 -9.00 4.80 0.52
C GLY A 93 -7.57 4.85 1.04
N GLU A 94 -7.45 4.62 2.35
CA GLU A 94 -6.20 4.66 3.10
C GLU A 94 -5.53 3.27 3.16
N PHE A 95 -4.25 3.23 2.79
CA PHE A 95 -3.40 2.05 2.81
C PHE A 95 -2.02 2.38 3.40
N TYR A 96 -1.22 1.35 3.62
CA TYR A 96 0.17 1.46 4.09
C TYR A 96 1.09 0.58 3.26
N ILE A 97 2.36 0.99 3.13
CA ILE A 97 3.42 0.10 2.61
C ILE A 97 3.73 -0.96 3.68
N VAL A 98 3.37 -2.21 3.43
CA VAL A 98 3.52 -3.30 4.41
C VAL A 98 4.92 -3.90 4.37
N ASN A 99 5.35 -4.31 3.19
CA ASN A 99 6.67 -4.90 2.95
C ASN A 99 7.10 -4.65 1.50
N ARG A 100 8.31 -5.09 1.16
CA ARG A 100 8.86 -4.93 -0.18
C ARG A 100 9.69 -6.12 -0.61
N GLN A 101 9.76 -6.34 -1.91
CA GLN A 101 10.63 -7.31 -2.55
C GLN A 101 11.45 -6.62 -3.66
N PRO A 102 12.78 -6.58 -3.55
CA PRO A 102 13.65 -6.13 -4.64
C PRO A 102 13.70 -7.17 -5.76
N LYS A 103 13.81 -6.69 -7.01
CA LYS A 103 13.98 -7.51 -8.22
C LYS A 103 12.99 -8.69 -8.36
N PRO A 104 11.67 -8.48 -8.22
CA PRO A 104 10.68 -9.55 -8.40
C PRO A 104 10.60 -10.05 -9.85
N GLY A 105 11.03 -9.24 -10.83
CA GLY A 105 11.06 -9.62 -12.24
C GLY A 105 9.67 -9.70 -12.89
N GLY A 106 9.64 -10.19 -14.13
CA GLY A 106 8.41 -10.35 -14.90
C GLY A 106 7.54 -9.09 -14.96
N PRO A 107 6.21 -9.19 -14.81
CA PRO A 107 5.32 -8.03 -14.86
C PRO A 107 5.51 -7.04 -13.69
N PHE A 108 6.24 -7.43 -12.65
CA PHE A 108 6.49 -6.64 -11.44
C PHE A 108 7.76 -5.79 -11.54
N GLY A 109 8.65 -6.08 -12.48
CA GLY A 109 9.82 -5.25 -12.77
C GLY A 109 10.83 -5.19 -11.64
N ALA A 110 11.33 -3.98 -11.35
CA ALA A 110 12.47 -3.78 -10.45
C ALA A 110 12.16 -3.89 -8.95
N TYR A 111 10.94 -3.58 -8.53
CA TYR A 111 10.50 -3.64 -7.13
C TYR A 111 9.02 -3.95 -7.01
N TRP A 112 8.66 -4.61 -5.92
CA TRP A 112 7.29 -4.76 -5.43
C TRP A 112 7.19 -4.15 -4.04
N LEU A 113 6.22 -3.26 -3.82
CA LEU A 113 5.85 -2.72 -2.52
C LEU A 113 4.40 -3.14 -2.22
N SER A 114 4.20 -4.01 -1.23
CA SER A 114 2.86 -4.47 -0.84
C SER A 114 2.08 -3.32 -0.21
N LEU A 115 0.84 -3.11 -0.67
CA LEU A 115 -0.12 -2.30 0.06
C LEU A 115 -0.78 -3.15 1.15
N SER A 116 -1.37 -2.49 2.16
CA SER A 116 -2.19 -3.09 3.21
C SER A 116 -3.56 -3.57 2.69
N LYS A 117 -3.51 -4.34 1.61
CA LYS A 117 -4.61 -5.05 0.95
C LYS A 117 -4.02 -6.23 0.20
N LEU A 118 -4.53 -7.43 0.42
CA LEU A 118 -4.02 -8.65 -0.19
C LEU A 118 -4.08 -8.55 -1.72
N HIS A 119 -2.99 -8.97 -2.39
CA HIS A 119 -2.78 -8.93 -3.84
C HIS A 119 -2.55 -7.54 -4.47
N TYR A 120 -2.65 -6.44 -3.73
CA TYR A 120 -2.38 -5.10 -4.26
C TYR A 120 -1.01 -4.59 -3.84
N GLY A 121 -0.38 -3.85 -4.74
CA GLY A 121 0.94 -3.28 -4.54
C GLY A 121 1.25 -2.15 -5.52
N ILE A 122 2.32 -1.43 -5.22
CA ILE A 122 3.01 -0.52 -6.13
C ILE A 122 4.22 -1.29 -6.66
N HIS A 123 4.36 -1.38 -7.97
CA HIS A 123 5.46 -2.15 -8.56
C HIS A 123 5.97 -1.55 -9.87
N GLY A 124 7.12 -2.03 -10.33
CA GLY A 124 7.69 -1.67 -11.64
C GLY A 124 6.92 -2.29 -12.80
N THR A 125 7.55 -2.42 -13.96
CA THR A 125 6.93 -3.15 -15.08
C THR A 125 7.95 -3.64 -16.11
N ASN A 126 7.62 -4.71 -16.81
CA ASN A 126 8.29 -5.11 -18.05
C ASN A 126 7.60 -4.54 -19.31
N ASN A 127 6.52 -3.76 -19.16
CA ASN A 127 5.85 -3.09 -20.26
C ASN A 127 5.74 -1.57 -19.98
N PRO A 128 6.81 -0.80 -20.26
CA PRO A 128 6.84 0.65 -20.02
C PRO A 128 5.73 1.42 -20.75
N SER A 129 5.26 0.92 -21.89
CA SER A 129 4.15 1.54 -22.64
C SER A 129 2.79 1.48 -21.94
N SER A 130 2.70 0.73 -20.82
CA SER A 130 1.49 0.66 -19.99
C SER A 130 1.32 1.84 -19.04
N ILE A 131 2.41 2.56 -18.74
CA ILE A 131 2.39 3.72 -17.84
C ILE A 131 1.56 4.85 -18.45
N GLY A 132 0.78 5.54 -17.61
CA GLY A 132 -0.20 6.54 -18.05
C GLY A 132 -1.51 5.96 -18.58
N LYS A 133 -1.79 4.66 -18.36
CA LYS A 133 -3.02 4.00 -18.85
C LYS A 133 -3.77 3.25 -17.74
N ALA A 134 -5.07 3.06 -17.92
CA ALA A 134 -5.90 2.18 -17.10
C ALA A 134 -5.87 0.76 -17.71
N VAL A 135 -4.87 -0.04 -17.35
CA VAL A 135 -4.59 -1.35 -17.99
C VAL A 135 -4.20 -2.47 -17.03
N SER A 136 -4.00 -2.17 -15.74
CA SER A 136 -3.60 -3.18 -14.75
C SER A 136 -4.81 -3.97 -14.24
N LYS A 137 -4.56 -4.97 -13.40
CA LYS A 137 -5.57 -5.72 -12.64
C LYS A 137 -5.89 -5.07 -11.27
N GLY A 138 -5.51 -3.80 -11.09
CA GLY A 138 -5.75 -3.04 -9.86
C GLY A 138 -4.48 -2.54 -9.17
N CYS A 139 -3.32 -3.19 -9.39
CA CYS A 139 -2.04 -2.68 -8.90
C CYS A 139 -1.63 -1.36 -9.57
N ILE A 140 -0.82 -0.59 -8.87
CA ILE A 140 -0.22 0.65 -9.38
C ILE A 140 1.12 0.28 -10.02
N ARG A 141 1.29 0.58 -11.31
CA ARG A 141 2.56 0.34 -12.02
C ARG A 141 3.32 1.65 -12.18
N MET A 142 4.62 1.58 -12.03
CA MET A 142 5.57 2.68 -12.24
C MET A 142 6.66 2.25 -13.23
N TYR A 143 7.40 3.22 -13.76
CA TYR A 143 8.67 2.88 -14.41
C TYR A 143 9.63 2.25 -13.39
N ASN A 144 10.52 1.37 -13.87
CA ASN A 144 11.43 0.63 -12.99
C ASN A 144 12.38 1.56 -12.20
N GLN A 145 12.83 2.65 -12.81
CA GLN A 145 13.64 3.66 -12.14
C GLN A 145 12.85 4.38 -11.04
N ASP A 146 11.60 4.77 -11.33
CA ASP A 146 10.75 5.50 -10.40
C ASP A 146 10.37 4.66 -9.18
N VAL A 147 10.01 3.37 -9.36
CA VAL A 147 9.71 2.49 -8.23
C VAL A 147 10.95 2.19 -7.39
N THR A 148 12.12 2.18 -8.02
CA THR A 148 13.40 1.99 -7.30
C THR A 148 13.72 3.21 -6.45
N GLU A 149 13.55 4.44 -6.99
CA GLU A 149 13.69 5.68 -6.22
C GLU A 149 12.67 5.73 -5.07
N LEU A 150 11.40 5.43 -5.35
CA LEU A 150 10.35 5.40 -4.34
C LEU A 150 10.68 4.41 -3.21
N ALA A 151 11.09 3.18 -3.57
CA ALA A 151 11.48 2.15 -2.62
C ALA A 151 12.74 2.49 -1.83
N ALA A 152 13.68 3.26 -2.38
CA ALA A 152 14.82 3.75 -1.61
C ALA A 152 14.44 4.87 -0.64
N THR A 153 13.38 5.63 -0.95
CA THR A 153 13.00 6.84 -0.20
C THR A 153 12.07 6.55 0.98
N VAL A 154 11.05 5.71 0.79
CA VAL A 154 9.99 5.54 1.80
C VAL A 154 10.16 4.24 2.60
N PRO A 155 10.05 4.27 3.95
CA PRO A 155 10.10 3.05 4.77
C PRO A 155 8.77 2.27 4.72
N ASN A 156 8.78 1.03 5.24
CA ASN A 156 7.52 0.33 5.53
C ASN A 156 6.75 1.09 6.62
N GLY A 157 5.43 1.09 6.54
CA GLY A 157 4.53 1.90 7.35
C GLY A 157 4.12 3.23 6.70
N THR A 158 4.76 3.62 5.59
CA THR A 158 4.41 4.86 4.87
C THR A 158 2.95 4.83 4.42
N ARG A 159 2.21 5.90 4.74
CA ARG A 159 0.80 6.07 4.35
C ARG A 159 0.67 6.26 2.83
N VAL A 160 -0.31 5.58 2.25
CA VAL A 160 -0.70 5.67 0.84
C VAL A 160 -2.19 5.96 0.76
N THR A 161 -2.54 7.16 0.32
CA THR A 161 -3.93 7.58 0.09
C THR A 161 -4.27 7.44 -1.39
N ILE A 162 -5.31 6.68 -1.74
CA ILE A 162 -5.72 6.48 -3.12
C ILE A 162 -7.09 7.10 -3.36
N ILE A 163 -7.14 8.06 -4.28
CA ILE A 163 -8.34 8.83 -4.64
C ILE A 163 -8.63 8.76 -6.14
N ARG A 164 -9.90 8.96 -6.51
CA ARG A 164 -10.34 8.95 -7.91
C ARG A 164 -9.81 10.15 -8.69
#